data_AF-A0A2D7NFC6-F1
#
_entry.id   AF-A0A2D7NFC6-F1
#
_cell.length_a   1.000
_cell.length_b   1.000
_cell.length_c   1.000
_cell.angle_alpha   90.00
_cell.angle_beta   90.00
_cell.angle_gamma   90.00
#
_symmetry.space_group_name_H-M   'P 1'
#
loop_
_entity.id
_entity.type
_entity.pdbx_description
1 polymer ?
#
loop_
_entity_poly.entity_id
_entity_poly.type
_entity_poly.pdbx_seq_one_letter_code
_entity_poly.pdbx_strand_id
1 'polypeptide(L)'
;MELKKLMVDSKSTWIDFPGLDGFSVQVTNLSRKELTSLRKNCTVQKFDRKTRAITETLDEDKFVEEFAKSVVKGWKGLTLEHLETLVLIDMGDQDPDTEVNYSEDNAEELVSNSTEFDTWLNEVVFDLDNFRGGTERKSNRATRKTASES
;
A
#
# COMPACT_ATOMS: atom_id res chain seq x y z
N MET A 1 -1.80 10.34 -31.46
CA MET A 1 -1.32 10.24 -30.06
C MET A 1 -1.25 8.77 -29.69
N GLU A 2 -0.15 8.33 -29.09
CA GLU A 2 0.08 6.91 -28.76
C GLU A 2 -0.21 6.67 -27.27
N LEU A 3 -1.04 5.67 -26.98
CA LEU A 3 -1.43 5.28 -25.61
C LEU A 3 -0.22 5.05 -24.69
N LYS A 4 0.87 4.50 -25.25
CA LYS A 4 2.11 4.21 -24.52
C LYS A 4 2.76 5.45 -23.88
N LYS A 5 2.58 6.65 -24.46
CA LYS A 5 3.17 7.90 -23.95
C LYS A 5 2.37 8.54 -22.81
N LEU A 6 1.18 7.99 -22.49
CA LEU A 6 0.29 8.49 -21.44
C LEU A 6 0.26 7.59 -20.19
N MET A 7 0.99 6.47 -20.22
CA MET A 7 1.08 5.54 -19.08
C MET A 7 2.15 6.04 -18.10
N VAL A 8 1.80 6.11 -16.82
CA VAL A 8 2.74 6.33 -15.71
C VAL A 8 2.90 5.01 -14.97
N ASP A 9 4.13 4.65 -14.61
CA ASP A 9 4.45 3.36 -14.00
C ASP A 9 4.03 3.27 -12.52
N SER A 10 3.97 4.41 -11.82
CA SER A 10 3.50 4.50 -10.43
C SER A 10 2.97 5.90 -10.06
N LYS A 11 2.06 5.96 -9.09
CA LYS A 11 1.59 7.22 -8.48
C LYS A 11 1.43 7.01 -6.98
N SER A 12 1.98 7.93 -6.19
CA SER A 12 1.90 7.87 -4.73
C SER A 12 0.88 8.88 -4.19
N THR A 13 0.21 8.51 -3.09
CA THR A 13 -0.71 9.38 -2.36
C THR A 13 -0.65 9.10 -0.87
N TRP A 14 -0.96 10.10 -0.05
CA TRP A 14 -1.12 9.93 1.39
C TRP A 14 -2.51 9.39 1.69
N ILE A 15 -2.58 8.38 2.55
CA ILE A 15 -3.82 7.73 2.96
C ILE A 15 -3.75 7.55 4.47
N ASP A 16 -4.80 7.98 5.16
CA ASP A 16 -4.91 7.85 6.61
C ASP A 16 -5.25 6.40 6.96
N PHE A 17 -4.57 5.86 7.96
CA PHE A 17 -4.83 4.53 8.46
C PHE A 17 -6.13 4.54 9.29
N PRO A 18 -7.11 3.67 9.01
CA PRO A 18 -8.37 3.68 9.71
C PRO A 18 -8.17 3.30 11.18
N GLY A 19 -8.78 4.06 12.09
CA GLY A 19 -8.77 3.73 13.52
C GLY A 19 -7.54 4.19 14.31
N LEU A 20 -6.50 4.72 13.65
CA LEU A 20 -5.31 5.28 14.29
C LEU A 20 -5.15 6.75 13.90
N ASP A 21 -5.65 7.64 14.75
CA ASP A 21 -5.72 9.06 14.45
C ASP A 21 -4.33 9.69 14.27
N GLY A 22 -4.14 10.38 13.15
CA GLY A 22 -2.87 11.03 12.83
C GLY A 22 -1.85 10.13 12.15
N PHE A 23 -2.08 8.81 12.07
CA PHE A 23 -1.25 7.91 11.29
C PHE A 23 -1.64 7.95 9.81
N SER A 24 -0.74 8.44 8.95
CA SER A 24 -0.90 8.41 7.49
C SER A 24 0.28 7.73 6.82
N VAL A 25 -0.01 6.93 5.79
CA VAL A 25 1.00 6.24 4.97
C VAL A 25 0.99 6.79 3.56
N GLN A 26 2.18 7.00 3.01
CA GLN A 26 2.36 7.30 1.60
C GLN A 26 2.40 6.01 0.80
N VAL A 27 1.28 5.69 0.15
CA VAL A 27 1.08 4.46 -0.61
C VAL A 27 1.23 4.71 -2.09
N THR A 28 1.93 3.82 -2.77
CA THR A 28 2.16 3.85 -4.22
C THR A 28 1.32 2.80 -4.90
N ASN A 29 0.49 3.23 -5.85
CA ASN A 29 -0.19 2.32 -6.75
C ASN A 29 0.83 1.78 -7.78
N LEU A 30 0.99 0.46 -7.79
CA LEU A 30 1.80 -0.25 -8.76
C LEU A 30 0.96 -0.60 -9.98
N SER A 31 1.46 -0.32 -11.17
CA SER A 31 0.79 -0.78 -12.38
C SER A 31 0.74 -2.32 -12.44
N ARG A 32 -0.24 -2.89 -13.14
CA ARG A 32 -0.31 -4.34 -13.41
C ARG A 32 1.01 -4.94 -13.92
N LYS A 33 1.76 -4.18 -14.72
CA LYS A 33 3.07 -4.59 -15.24
C LYS A 33 4.11 -4.70 -14.12
N GLU A 34 4.14 -3.73 -13.22
CA GLU A 34 5.06 -3.71 -12.08
C GLU A 34 4.71 -4.83 -11.08
N LEU A 35 3.42 -5.02 -10.75
CA LEU A 35 2.97 -6.13 -9.90
C LEU A 35 3.33 -7.51 -10.49
N THR A 36 3.15 -7.68 -11.80
CA THR A 36 3.52 -8.94 -12.47
C THR A 36 5.03 -9.16 -12.45
N SER A 37 5.81 -8.09 -12.62
CA SER A 37 7.27 -8.15 -12.58
C SER A 37 7.78 -8.49 -11.18
N LEU A 38 7.20 -7.87 -10.14
CA LEU A 38 7.49 -8.14 -8.73
C LEU A 38 7.24 -9.61 -8.40
N ARG A 39 6.03 -10.11 -8.70
CA ARG A 39 5.70 -11.54 -8.47
C ARG A 39 6.66 -12.49 -9.18
N LYS A 40 7.06 -12.18 -10.42
CA LYS A 40 8.02 -12.99 -11.17
C LYS A 40 9.40 -12.97 -10.54
N ASN A 41 9.86 -11.83 -10.04
CA ASN A 41 11.17 -11.68 -9.38
C ASN A 41 11.25 -12.43 -8.04
N CYS A 42 10.11 -12.65 -7.40
CA CYS A 42 9.99 -13.46 -6.19
C CYS A 42 9.68 -14.94 -6.47
N THR A 43 9.53 -15.34 -7.73
CA THR A 43 9.32 -16.76 -8.08
C THR A 43 10.65 -17.48 -8.18
N VAL A 44 10.86 -18.48 -7.33
CA VAL A 44 12.06 -19.31 -7.29
C VAL A 44 11.82 -20.66 -7.96
N GLN A 45 12.85 -21.17 -8.63
CA GLN A 45 12.85 -22.50 -9.22
C GLN A 45 13.44 -23.50 -8.24
N LYS A 46 12.64 -24.48 -7.81
CA LYS A 46 13.07 -25.55 -6.92
C LYS A 46 13.05 -26.88 -7.66
N PHE A 47 14.18 -27.57 -7.67
CA PHE A 47 14.26 -28.91 -8.24
C PHE A 47 13.67 -29.94 -7.27
N ASP A 48 12.56 -30.56 -7.65
CA ASP A 48 11.96 -31.64 -6.88
C ASP A 48 12.67 -32.96 -7.20
N ARG A 49 13.40 -33.47 -6.21
CA ARG A 49 14.16 -34.73 -6.32
C ARG A 49 13.25 -35.95 -6.52
N LYS A 50 11.99 -35.91 -6.10
CA LYS A 50 11.05 -37.04 -6.22
C LYS A 50 10.51 -37.15 -7.65
N THR A 51 10.06 -36.04 -8.22
CA THR A 51 9.48 -35.99 -9.57
C THR A 51 10.51 -35.74 -10.67
N ARG A 52 11.74 -35.33 -10.30
CA ARG A 52 12.80 -34.84 -11.20
C ARG A 52 12.35 -33.67 -12.08
N ALA A 53 11.34 -32.93 -11.63
CA ALA A 53 10.84 -31.74 -12.29
C ALA A 53 11.36 -30.47 -11.61
N ILE A 54 11.37 -29.37 -12.36
CA ILE A 54 11.54 -28.05 -11.80
C ILE A 54 10.14 -27.52 -11.48
N THR A 55 9.93 -27.17 -10.22
CA THR A 55 8.70 -26.53 -9.76
C THR A 55 8.99 -25.06 -9.47
N GLU A 56 8.14 -24.18 -9.98
CA GLU A 56 8.15 -22.77 -9.63
C GLU A 56 7.34 -22.56 -8.35
N THR A 57 7.90 -21.84 -7.39
CA THR A 57 7.23 -21.50 -6.13
C THR A 57 7.48 -20.03 -5.82
N LEU A 58 6.47 -19.34 -5.32
CA LEU A 58 6.64 -17.97 -4.85
C LEU A 58 7.41 -18.00 -3.53
N ASP A 59 8.46 -17.22 -3.44
CA ASP A 59 9.13 -16.89 -2.19
C ASP A 59 8.28 -15.80 -1.51
N GLU A 60 7.50 -16.20 -0.51
CA GLU A 60 6.53 -15.32 0.17
C GLU A 60 7.25 -14.24 0.98
N ASP A 61 8.31 -14.60 1.72
CA ASP A 61 9.10 -13.65 2.51
C ASP A 61 9.71 -12.57 1.61
N LYS A 62 10.35 -12.99 0.51
CA LYS A 62 10.89 -12.05 -0.48
C LYS A 62 9.81 -11.23 -1.17
N PHE A 63 8.62 -11.80 -1.39
CA PHE A 63 7.49 -11.06 -1.96
C PHE A 63 7.04 -9.95 -1.03
N VAL A 64 6.91 -10.21 0.27
CA VAL A 64 6.53 -9.21 1.28
C VAL A 64 7.56 -8.09 1.36
N GLU A 65 8.85 -8.41 1.42
CA GLU A 65 9.94 -7.43 1.43
C GLU A 65 9.86 -6.49 0.21
N GLU A 66 9.83 -7.07 -0.99
CA GLU A 66 9.79 -6.30 -2.24
C GLU A 66 8.48 -5.52 -2.40
N PHE A 67 7.36 -6.08 -1.92
CA PHE A 67 6.05 -5.44 -1.93
C PHE A 67 6.03 -4.22 -1.00
N ALA A 68 6.46 -4.37 0.25
CA ALA A 68 6.54 -3.30 1.23
C ALA A 68 7.38 -2.13 0.69
N LYS A 69 8.58 -2.42 0.16
CA LYS A 69 9.47 -1.43 -0.46
C LYS A 69 8.85 -0.76 -1.69
N SER A 70 8.11 -1.50 -2.49
CA SER A 70 7.49 -0.99 -3.72
C SER A 70 6.27 -0.11 -3.45
N VAL A 71 5.49 -0.45 -2.41
CA VAL A 71 4.19 0.16 -2.11
C VAL A 71 4.30 1.27 -1.07
N VAL A 72 5.03 1.06 0.02
CA VAL A 72 5.15 2.03 1.13
C VAL A 72 6.35 2.93 0.90
N LYS A 73 6.12 4.24 0.72
CA LYS A 73 7.19 5.24 0.46
C LYS A 73 7.51 6.13 1.65
N GLY A 74 6.69 6.06 2.68
CA GLY A 74 6.82 6.87 3.89
C GLY A 74 5.59 6.75 4.76
N TRP A 75 5.72 7.18 6.01
CA TRP A 75 4.58 7.42 6.88
C TRP A 75 4.85 8.62 7.80
N LYS A 76 3.82 9.05 8.52
CA LYS A 76 3.90 10.08 9.57
C LYS A 76 2.87 9.78 10.64
N GLY A 77 3.13 10.22 11.87
CA GLY A 77 2.21 10.06 13.01
C GLY A 77 2.03 8.62 13.51
N LEU A 78 2.93 7.69 13.14
CA LEU A 78 2.99 6.38 13.78
C LEU A 78 3.64 6.56 15.15
N THR A 79 2.92 6.26 16.23
CA THR A 79 3.44 6.32 17.61
C THR A 79 3.62 4.91 18.16
N LEU A 80 4.27 4.78 19.32
CA LEU A 80 4.38 3.50 20.01
C LEU A 80 3.01 2.98 20.47
N GLU A 81 2.11 3.87 20.91
CA GLU A 81 0.72 3.51 21.22
C GLU A 81 -0.01 2.91 20.01
N HIS A 82 0.14 3.54 18.83
CA HIS A 82 -0.38 2.98 17.58
C HIS A 82 0.22 1.60 17.29
N LEU A 83 1.53 1.46 17.46
CA LEU A 83 2.25 0.23 17.13
C LEU A 83 1.84 -0.95 18.01
N GLU A 84 1.54 -0.73 19.30
CA GLU A 84 1.05 -1.78 20.22
C GLU A 84 -0.29 -2.38 19.76
N THR A 85 -1.12 -1.62 19.05
CA THR A 85 -2.38 -2.13 18.48
C THR A 85 -2.15 -2.98 17.22
N LEU A 86 -1.09 -2.69 16.45
CA LEU A 86 -0.81 -3.31 15.16
C LEU A 86 0.08 -4.54 15.29
N VAL A 87 1.02 -4.54 16.25
CA VAL A 87 2.05 -5.56 16.45
C VAL A 87 2.28 -5.77 17.94
N LEU A 88 2.59 -7.00 18.34
CA LEU A 88 3.00 -7.30 19.71
C LEU A 88 4.39 -6.74 19.99
N ILE A 89 4.47 -5.62 20.71
CA ILE A 89 5.71 -4.96 21.11
C ILE A 89 5.85 -4.89 22.64
N ASP A 90 7.09 -4.77 23.13
CA ASP A 90 7.38 -4.40 24.51
C ASP A 90 7.91 -2.96 24.53
N MET A 91 7.12 -2.05 25.07
CA MET A 91 7.48 -0.63 25.16
C MET A 91 8.35 -0.30 26.37
N GLY A 92 8.48 -1.21 27.36
CA GLY A 92 9.18 -0.93 28.61
C GLY A 92 8.72 0.38 29.26
N ASP A 93 9.68 1.29 29.51
CA ASP A 93 9.44 2.62 30.09
C ASP A 93 9.40 3.74 29.01
N GLN A 94 9.25 3.40 27.73
CA GLN A 94 9.18 4.41 26.65
C GLN A 94 7.85 5.16 26.67
N ASP A 95 7.88 6.41 26.21
CA ASP A 95 6.70 7.26 26.13
C ASP A 95 5.79 6.78 24.97
N PRO A 96 4.51 6.42 25.20
CA PRO A 96 3.59 5.97 24.17
C PRO A 96 3.44 6.95 22.99
N ASP A 97 3.63 8.24 23.24
CA ASP A 97 3.57 9.31 22.23
C ASP A 97 4.81 9.39 21.33
N THR A 98 5.83 8.55 21.57
CA THR A 98 7.07 8.53 20.78
C THR A 98 6.76 8.13 19.34
N GLU A 99 7.14 8.98 18.39
CA GLU A 99 6.98 8.67 16.96
C GLU A 99 8.00 7.64 16.46
N VAL A 100 7.52 6.63 15.74
CA VAL A 100 8.33 5.67 15.01
C VAL A 100 8.59 6.21 13.61
N ASN A 101 9.84 6.55 13.34
CA ASN A 101 10.26 7.04 12.03
C ASN A 101 10.14 5.97 10.96
N TYR A 102 9.79 6.41 9.75
CA TYR A 102 9.81 5.55 8.59
C TYR A 102 11.24 5.12 8.24
N SER A 103 11.39 3.82 8.00
CA SER A 103 12.50 3.22 7.27
C SER A 103 11.94 2.07 6.44
N GLU A 104 12.68 1.64 5.40
CA GLU A 104 12.28 0.47 4.61
C GLU A 104 12.17 -0.77 5.49
N ASP A 105 13.13 -0.97 6.40
CA ASP A 105 13.14 -2.08 7.35
C ASP A 105 11.93 -2.05 8.30
N ASN A 106 11.58 -0.88 8.86
CA ASN A 106 10.41 -0.75 9.73
C ASN A 106 9.10 -1.01 8.97
N ALA A 107 9.03 -0.60 7.70
CA ALA A 107 7.85 -0.84 6.87
C ALA A 107 7.71 -2.33 6.54
N GLU A 108 8.82 -3.01 6.25
CA GLU A 108 8.85 -4.46 6.05
C GLU A 108 8.39 -5.21 7.32
N GLU A 109 8.93 -4.85 8.48
CA GLU A 109 8.52 -5.44 9.77
C GLU A 109 7.04 -5.21 10.04
N LEU A 110 6.52 -4.00 9.78
CA LEU A 110 5.11 -3.69 10.00
C LEU A 110 4.19 -4.51 9.08
N VAL A 111 4.52 -4.62 7.80
CA VAL A 111 3.74 -5.44 6.85
C VAL A 111 3.83 -6.93 7.20
N SER A 112 5.00 -7.41 7.62
CA SER A 112 5.23 -8.82 7.91
C SER A 112 4.58 -9.28 9.22
N ASN A 113 4.53 -8.41 10.23
CA ASN A 113 4.07 -8.78 11.57
C ASN A 113 2.66 -8.27 11.90
N SER A 114 2.11 -7.32 11.14
CA SER A 114 0.74 -6.82 11.32
C SER A 114 -0.19 -7.28 10.19
N THR A 115 -0.99 -8.31 10.47
CA THR A 115 -2.03 -8.79 9.55
C THR A 115 -3.03 -7.69 9.18
N GLU A 116 -3.37 -6.81 10.13
CA GLU A 116 -4.29 -5.69 9.90
C GLU A 116 -3.69 -4.68 8.93
N PHE A 117 -2.42 -4.30 9.13
CA PHE A 117 -1.72 -3.38 8.25
C PHE A 117 -1.55 -3.95 6.84
N ASP A 118 -1.14 -5.22 6.70
CA ASP A 118 -1.02 -5.87 5.40
C ASP A 118 -2.37 -5.96 4.66
N THR A 119 -3.43 -6.35 5.36
CA THR A 119 -4.78 -6.43 4.77
C THR A 119 -5.23 -5.07 4.25
N TRP A 120 -5.12 -4.03 5.08
CA TRP A 120 -5.46 -2.66 4.69
C TRP A 120 -4.61 -2.17 3.51
N LEU A 121 -3.31 -2.44 3.51
CA LEU A 121 -2.41 -2.01 2.44
C LEU A 121 -2.79 -2.66 1.10
N ASN A 122 -3.15 -3.94 1.10
CA ASN A 122 -3.62 -4.65 -0.09
C ASN A 122 -4.95 -4.07 -0.62
N GLU A 123 -5.90 -3.75 0.26
CA GLU A 123 -7.16 -3.09 -0.11
C GLU A 123 -6.91 -1.72 -0.75
N VAL A 124 -6.07 -0.90 -0.11
CA VAL A 124 -5.72 0.43 -0.59
C VAL A 124 -5.06 0.38 -1.97
N VAL A 125 -4.09 -0.52 -2.17
CA VAL A 125 -3.41 -0.66 -3.48
C VAL A 125 -4.42 -1.05 -4.57
N PHE A 126 -5.34 -1.96 -4.26
CA PHE A 126 -6.39 -2.40 -5.18
C PHE A 126 -7.40 -1.28 -5.49
N ASP A 127 -7.83 -0.53 -4.49
CA ASP A 127 -8.77 0.57 -4.65
C ASP A 127 -8.16 1.73 -5.43
N LEU A 128 -6.88 2.06 -5.20
CA LEU A 128 -6.16 3.03 -6.02
C LEU A 128 -6.13 2.61 -7.50
N ASP A 129 -6.11 1.31 -7.78
CA ASP A 129 -6.17 0.80 -9.15
C ASP A 129 -7.56 1.03 -9.77
N ASN A 130 -8.62 0.94 -8.96
CA ASN A 130 -10.00 1.26 -9.34
C ASN A 130 -10.25 2.77 -9.51
N PHE A 131 -9.59 3.63 -8.74
CA PHE A 131 -9.70 5.10 -8.85
C PHE A 131 -9.25 5.64 -10.22
N ARG A 132 -8.47 4.87 -10.98
CA ARG A 132 -8.03 5.22 -12.35
C ARG A 132 -9.19 5.35 -13.34
N GLY A 133 -10.39 4.87 -13.01
CA GLY A 133 -11.62 5.03 -13.80
C GLY A 133 -12.43 6.30 -13.51
N GLY A 134 -12.09 7.04 -12.44
CA GLY A 134 -12.81 8.24 -12.02
C GLY A 134 -12.32 9.48 -12.76
N THR A 135 -12.79 9.72 -13.98
CA THR A 135 -12.80 11.09 -14.49
C THR A 135 -13.56 11.93 -13.47
N GLU A 136 -12.94 12.99 -12.93
CA GLU A 136 -13.68 14.02 -12.22
C GLU A 136 -14.83 14.44 -13.14
N ARG A 137 -16.04 13.93 -12.86
CA ARG A 137 -17.25 14.56 -13.36
C ARG A 137 -17.26 15.89 -12.63
N LYS A 138 -16.68 16.91 -13.26
CA LYS A 138 -16.91 18.31 -12.90
C LYS A 138 -18.41 18.42 -12.70
N SER A 139 -18.83 18.50 -11.43
CA SER A 139 -20.24 18.70 -11.14
C SER A 139 -20.55 20.09 -11.65
N ASN A 140 -21.11 20.17 -12.85
CA ASN A 140 -21.64 21.40 -13.37
C ASN A 140 -22.95 21.62 -12.62
N ARG A 141 -22.85 21.93 -11.32
CA ARG A 141 -23.98 22.41 -10.53
C ARG A 141 -24.20 23.85 -10.96
N ALA A 142 -24.80 23.99 -12.14
CA ALA A 142 -25.41 25.24 -12.58
C ALA A 142 -26.35 25.68 -11.46
N THR A 143 -25.93 26.73 -10.78
CA THR A 143 -26.65 27.38 -9.69
C THR A 143 -27.93 27.95 -10.31
N ARG A 144 -29.04 27.22 -10.22
CA ARG A 144 -30.35 27.77 -10.60
C ARG A 144 -30.81 28.72 -9.50
N LYS A 145 -30.27 29.95 -9.53
CA LYS A 145 -30.73 31.07 -8.73
C LYS A 145 -31.89 31.74 -9.49
N THR A 146 -33.09 31.54 -8.94
CA THR A 146 -34.24 32.47 -8.87
C THR A 146 -34.74 33.23 -10.12
N ALA A 147 -36.01 33.01 -10.46
CA ALA A 147 -37.01 34.04 -10.84
C ALA A 147 -38.40 33.37 -10.63
N SER A 148 -39.18 33.73 -9.60
CA SER A 148 -40.04 34.93 -9.46
C SER A 148 -41.39 34.78 -10.18
N GLU A 149 -42.46 35.02 -9.41
CA GLU A 149 -43.83 35.44 -9.80
C GLU A 149 -44.67 34.38 -10.56
N SER A 150 -45.90 34.02 -10.14
CA SER A 150 -47.01 34.82 -9.61
C SER A 150 -47.93 33.99 -8.72
#